data_AF-A0A3P8BHN7-F1
#
_entry.id   AF-A0A3P8BHN7-F1
#
_cell.length_a   1.000
_cell.length_b   1.000
_cell.length_c   1.000
_cell.angle_alpha   90.00
_cell.angle_beta   90.00
_cell.angle_gamma   90.00
#
_symmetry.space_group_name_H-M   'P 1'
#
loop_
_entity.id
_entity.type
_entity.pdbx_description
1 polymer ?
#
loop_
_entity_poly.entity_id
_entity_poly.type
_entity_poly.pdbx_seq_one_letter_code
_entity_poly.pdbx_strand_id
1 'polypeptide(L)'
;MFQAEACLYAWNFLTDILRIPADRLYVTYFSGDESMKLEEDRECRDIWIKLGVPENRVLGFCSNHNFWEMAETGPCGPCTEIHYDLIGNRNAQELVNSDNPTVVEIWNLVFMQFSRDISGRISSLPTLYIDCGMGFERLVSIVQGLHSAYDTDLFLPLMKIIHKCSKVGEYGGQLKDINSSKTDTAYRIIADHLRAACIMISDGVQPGSRNRGLVSS
;
A
#
# COMPACT_ATOMS: atom_id res chain seq x y z
N MET A 1 -5.08 -21.61 -9.95
CA MET A 1 -5.09 -22.15 -8.56
C MET A 1 -4.31 -21.22 -7.62
N PHE A 2 -3.12 -20.75 -8.00
CA PHE A 2 -2.31 -19.89 -7.13
C PHE A 2 -2.96 -18.51 -6.84
N GLN A 3 -3.43 -17.78 -7.85
CA GLN A 3 -4.08 -16.46 -7.64
C GLN A 3 -5.36 -16.58 -6.80
N ALA A 4 -6.18 -17.59 -7.09
CA ALA A 4 -7.48 -17.77 -6.43
C ALA A 4 -7.34 -17.97 -4.91
N GLU A 5 -6.35 -18.76 -4.47
CA GLU A 5 -6.08 -18.96 -3.04
C GLU A 5 -5.56 -17.68 -2.39
N ALA A 6 -4.67 -16.94 -3.07
CA ALA A 6 -4.15 -15.66 -2.56
C ALA A 6 -5.27 -14.64 -2.31
N CYS A 7 -6.13 -14.43 -3.32
CA CYS A 7 -7.26 -13.50 -3.20
C CYS A 7 -8.25 -13.96 -2.13
N LEU A 8 -8.55 -15.26 -2.05
CA LEU A 8 -9.44 -15.81 -1.02
C LEU A 8 -8.89 -15.58 0.40
N TYR A 9 -7.62 -15.85 0.63
CA TYR A 9 -7.00 -15.64 1.94
C TYR A 9 -6.95 -14.16 2.32
N ALA A 10 -6.57 -13.28 1.39
CA ALA A 10 -6.58 -11.85 1.63
C ALA A 10 -7.99 -11.34 1.96
N TRP A 11 -8.99 -11.78 1.19
CA TRP A 11 -10.38 -11.38 1.39
C TRP A 11 -10.94 -11.86 2.73
N ASN A 12 -10.77 -13.14 3.08
CA ASN A 12 -11.24 -13.69 4.35
C ASN A 12 -10.51 -13.06 5.54
N PHE A 13 -9.21 -12.78 5.41
CA PHE A 13 -8.48 -12.09 6.48
C PHE A 13 -9.06 -10.69 6.76
N LEU A 14 -9.32 -9.89 5.72
CA LEU A 14 -9.87 -8.56 5.89
C LEU A 14 -11.33 -8.58 6.37
N THR A 15 -12.17 -9.40 5.75
CA THR A 15 -13.63 -9.34 5.94
C THR A 15 -14.15 -10.25 7.06
N ASP A 16 -13.59 -11.44 7.24
CA ASP A 16 -14.05 -12.39 8.26
C ASP A 16 -13.26 -12.29 9.56
N ILE A 17 -11.94 -12.13 9.48
CA ILE A 17 -11.08 -12.08 10.67
C ILE A 17 -11.04 -10.66 11.24
N LEU A 18 -10.63 -9.67 10.43
CA LEU A 18 -10.55 -8.27 10.86
C LEU A 18 -11.89 -7.53 10.84
N ARG A 19 -12.94 -8.14 10.26
CA ARG A 19 -14.29 -7.57 10.19
C ARG A 19 -14.33 -6.20 9.52
N ILE A 20 -13.42 -5.95 8.57
CA ILE A 20 -13.43 -4.75 7.76
C ILE A 20 -14.68 -4.79 6.86
N PRO A 21 -15.47 -3.69 6.79
CA PRO A 21 -16.66 -3.67 5.96
C PRO A 21 -16.33 -3.89 4.48
N ALA A 22 -16.78 -5.01 3.92
CA ALA A 22 -16.56 -5.37 2.51
C ALA A 22 -17.17 -4.35 1.55
N ASP A 23 -18.21 -3.64 1.99
CA ASP A 23 -18.85 -2.58 1.24
C ASP A 23 -18.00 -1.30 1.10
N ARG A 24 -16.79 -1.28 1.68
CA ARG A 24 -15.82 -0.18 1.55
C ARG A 24 -14.53 -0.60 0.83
N LEU A 25 -14.44 -1.86 0.44
CA LEU A 25 -13.30 -2.41 -0.29
C LEU A 25 -13.50 -2.29 -1.81
N TYR A 26 -12.42 -1.92 -2.49
CA TYR A 26 -12.27 -1.93 -3.94
C TYR A 26 -11.06 -2.78 -4.27
N VAL A 27 -11.08 -3.47 -5.39
CA VAL A 27 -9.95 -4.29 -5.85
C VAL A 27 -9.56 -3.89 -7.25
N THR A 28 -8.26 -3.92 -7.55
CA THR A 28 -7.73 -3.60 -8.86
C THR A 28 -7.16 -4.85 -9.52
N TYR A 29 -7.08 -4.89 -10.85
CA TYR A 29 -6.44 -5.96 -11.58
C TYR A 29 -5.72 -5.42 -12.82
N PHE A 30 -4.77 -6.19 -13.34
CA PHE A 30 -4.01 -5.79 -14.51
C PHE A 30 -4.87 -5.82 -15.78
N SER A 31 -5.10 -4.65 -16.37
CA SER A 31 -5.91 -4.49 -17.58
C SER A 31 -5.18 -4.83 -18.88
N GLY A 32 -3.92 -5.26 -18.80
CA GLY A 32 -3.04 -5.44 -19.96
C GLY A 32 -2.22 -4.19 -20.27
N ASP A 33 -1.18 -4.38 -21.06
CA ASP A 33 -0.33 -3.31 -21.59
C ASP A 33 0.25 -3.70 -22.96
N GLU A 34 -0.20 -2.98 -24.01
CA GLU A 34 0.25 -3.20 -25.38
C GLU A 34 1.76 -2.94 -25.57
N SER A 35 2.31 -1.95 -24.85
CA SER A 35 3.74 -1.60 -24.93
C SER A 35 4.62 -2.72 -24.39
N MET A 36 4.13 -3.46 -23.39
CA MET A 36 4.78 -4.63 -22.81
C MET A 36 4.40 -5.94 -23.51
N LYS A 37 3.43 -5.89 -24.43
CA LYS A 37 2.81 -7.06 -25.08
C LYS A 37 2.24 -8.07 -24.08
N LEU A 38 1.62 -7.55 -23.02
CA LEU A 38 0.99 -8.35 -21.98
C LEU A 38 -0.52 -8.18 -22.06
N GLU A 39 -1.23 -9.31 -21.99
CA GLU A 39 -2.69 -9.34 -22.02
C GLU A 39 -3.30 -9.00 -20.64
N GLU A 40 -4.58 -8.68 -20.66
CA GLU A 40 -5.40 -8.48 -19.46
C GLU A 40 -5.39 -9.73 -18.56
N ASP A 41 -5.19 -9.53 -17.25
CA ASP A 41 -5.35 -10.59 -16.24
C ASP A 41 -6.84 -10.82 -15.93
N ARG A 42 -7.53 -11.45 -16.90
CA ARG A 42 -8.95 -11.83 -16.77
C ARG A 42 -9.16 -12.86 -15.67
N GLU A 43 -8.18 -13.73 -15.39
CA GLU A 43 -8.27 -14.72 -14.31
C GLU A 43 -8.45 -14.01 -12.97
N CYS A 44 -7.61 -13.00 -12.67
CA CYS A 44 -7.72 -12.22 -11.45
C CYS A 44 -9.06 -11.49 -11.32
N ARG A 45 -9.54 -10.86 -12.39
CA ARG A 45 -10.85 -10.18 -12.40
C ARG A 45 -11.98 -11.15 -12.04
N ASP A 46 -12.01 -12.30 -12.71
CA ASP A 46 -13.10 -13.28 -12.56
C ASP A 46 -13.04 -13.96 -11.17
N ILE A 47 -11.85 -14.12 -10.58
CA ILE A 47 -11.67 -14.56 -9.19
C ILE A 47 -12.37 -13.60 -8.22
N TRP A 48 -12.15 -12.29 -8.33
CA TRP A 48 -12.74 -11.32 -7.42
C TRP A 48 -14.27 -11.28 -7.52
N ILE A 49 -14.81 -11.33 -8.75
CA ILE A 49 -16.25 -11.42 -8.98
C ILE A 49 -16.82 -12.69 -8.34
N LYS A 50 -16.13 -13.84 -8.49
CA LYS A 50 -16.54 -15.11 -7.89
C LYS A 50 -16.50 -15.10 -6.36
N LEU A 51 -15.59 -14.33 -5.76
CA LEU A 51 -15.53 -14.10 -4.30
C LEU A 51 -16.67 -13.20 -3.79
N GLY A 52 -17.45 -12.59 -4.70
CA GLY A 52 -18.61 -11.77 -4.37
C GLY A 52 -18.32 -10.27 -4.36
N VAL A 53 -17.16 -9.83 -4.85
CA VAL A 53 -16.89 -8.40 -5.04
C VAL A 53 -17.76 -7.88 -6.20
N PRO A 54 -18.54 -6.81 -6.00
CA PRO A 54 -19.34 -6.22 -7.07
C PRO A 54 -18.48 -5.80 -8.26
N GLU A 55 -18.95 -6.03 -9.50
CA GLU A 55 -18.19 -5.71 -10.72
C GLU A 55 -17.74 -4.24 -10.78
N ASN A 56 -18.58 -3.31 -10.29
CA ASN A 56 -18.25 -1.88 -10.22
C ASN A 56 -17.16 -1.52 -9.18
N ARG A 57 -16.57 -2.52 -8.53
CA ARG A 57 -15.46 -2.39 -7.58
C ARG A 57 -14.28 -3.28 -7.93
N VAL A 58 -14.34 -3.97 -9.06
CA VAL A 58 -13.23 -4.72 -9.66
C VAL A 58 -12.71 -3.90 -10.83
N LEU A 59 -11.63 -3.16 -10.61
CA LEU A 59 -11.18 -2.07 -11.48
C LEU A 59 -9.92 -2.45 -12.26
N GLY A 60 -9.93 -2.28 -13.58
CA GLY A 60 -8.76 -2.55 -14.41
C GLY A 60 -7.83 -1.34 -14.49
N PHE A 61 -6.54 -1.52 -14.21
CA PHE A 61 -5.51 -0.53 -14.51
C PHE A 61 -4.33 -1.15 -15.26
N CYS A 62 -3.62 -0.30 -16.01
CA CYS A 62 -2.45 -0.70 -16.78
C CYS A 62 -1.22 -0.91 -15.88
N SER A 63 -0.05 -1.08 -16.52
CA SER A 63 1.23 -1.38 -15.86
C SER A 63 1.68 -0.36 -14.82
N ASN A 64 1.22 0.90 -14.90
CA ASN A 64 1.58 1.95 -13.93
C ASN A 64 1.10 1.65 -12.50
N HIS A 65 0.09 0.79 -12.34
CA HIS A 65 -0.46 0.42 -11.04
C HIS A 65 -0.46 -1.09 -10.83
N ASN A 66 -0.90 -1.86 -11.83
CA ASN A 66 -1.13 -3.29 -11.68
C ASN A 66 -0.05 -4.18 -12.31
N PHE A 67 1.18 -3.66 -12.46
CA PHE A 67 2.35 -4.48 -12.82
C PHE A 67 3.51 -4.11 -11.90
N TRP A 68 3.94 -5.06 -11.07
CA TRP A 68 4.94 -4.79 -10.04
C TRP A 68 6.30 -5.36 -10.40
N GLU A 69 7.33 -4.56 -10.16
CA GLU A 69 8.73 -4.89 -10.43
C GLU A 69 9.60 -4.50 -9.24
N MET A 70 10.48 -5.40 -8.80
CA MET A 70 11.36 -5.12 -7.66
C MET A 70 12.42 -4.07 -7.99
N ALA A 71 12.92 -4.09 -9.23
CA ALA A 71 14.00 -3.25 -9.73
C ALA A 71 13.96 -3.23 -11.27
N GLU A 72 14.95 -2.55 -11.89
CA GLU A 72 15.11 -2.53 -13.36
C GLU A 72 15.24 -3.94 -13.98
N THR A 73 15.69 -4.92 -13.19
CA THR A 73 15.79 -6.33 -13.60
C THR A 73 15.35 -7.25 -12.46
N GLY A 74 14.91 -8.46 -12.81
CA GLY A 74 14.53 -9.50 -11.86
C GLY A 74 13.06 -9.91 -11.97
N PRO A 75 12.57 -10.69 -10.99
CA PRO A 75 11.20 -11.16 -10.96
C PRO A 75 10.18 -10.02 -10.94
N CYS A 76 9.13 -10.17 -11.74
CA CYS A 76 8.02 -9.22 -11.87
C CYS A 76 6.72 -9.93 -12.27
N GLY A 77 5.62 -9.20 -12.22
CA GLY A 77 4.33 -9.77 -12.64
C GLY A 77 3.16 -8.81 -12.49
N PRO A 78 2.00 -9.18 -13.05
CA PRO A 78 0.75 -8.49 -12.76
C PRO A 78 0.44 -8.59 -11.27
N CYS A 79 -0.27 -7.61 -10.76
CA CYS A 79 -0.70 -7.61 -9.36
C CYS A 79 -2.15 -7.16 -9.23
N THR A 80 -2.73 -7.47 -8.08
CA THR A 80 -4.03 -6.98 -7.66
C THR A 80 -3.88 -6.26 -6.34
N GLU A 81 -4.45 -5.06 -6.25
CA GLU A 81 -4.41 -4.26 -5.03
C GLU A 81 -5.79 -4.24 -4.41
N ILE A 82 -5.83 -4.22 -3.07
CA ILE A 82 -7.02 -3.99 -2.29
C ILE A 82 -6.94 -2.57 -1.75
N HIS A 83 -7.98 -1.79 -2.01
CA HIS A 83 -8.14 -0.40 -1.61
C HIS A 83 -9.30 -0.27 -0.64
N TYR A 84 -9.20 0.68 0.29
CA TYR A 84 -10.23 0.96 1.29
C TYR A 84 -10.67 2.42 1.25
N ASP A 85 -11.98 2.66 1.13
CA ASP A 85 -12.56 3.99 1.25
C ASP A 85 -12.75 4.37 2.72
N LEU A 86 -11.97 5.33 3.21
CA LEU A 86 -11.99 5.87 4.57
C LEU A 86 -13.24 6.70 4.89
N ILE A 87 -14.06 7.08 3.90
CA ILE A 87 -15.35 7.77 4.12
C ILE A 87 -16.53 6.78 4.11
N GLY A 88 -16.60 5.91 3.11
CA GLY A 88 -17.71 4.95 2.94
C GLY A 88 -19.01 5.60 2.47
N ASN A 89 -20.06 4.79 2.29
CA ASN A 89 -21.40 5.21 1.85
C ASN A 89 -21.42 6.06 0.57
N ARG A 90 -20.47 5.83 -0.33
CA ARG A 90 -20.36 6.50 -1.64
C ARG A 90 -19.78 5.53 -2.67
N ASN A 91 -19.86 5.90 -3.94
CA ASN A 91 -19.04 5.27 -4.96
C ASN A 91 -17.69 6.01 -5.01
N ALA A 92 -16.61 5.29 -4.71
CA ALA A 92 -15.25 5.82 -4.68
C ALA A 92 -14.38 5.23 -5.80
N GLN A 93 -15.00 4.61 -6.81
CA GLN A 93 -14.31 3.99 -7.95
C GLN A 93 -13.32 4.95 -8.64
N GLU A 94 -13.74 6.18 -8.92
CA GLU A 94 -12.90 7.19 -9.59
C GLU A 94 -11.76 7.72 -8.70
N LEU A 95 -11.78 7.39 -7.40
CA LEU A 95 -10.78 7.82 -6.42
C LEU A 95 -9.70 6.76 -6.17
N VAL A 96 -9.92 5.53 -6.64
CA VAL A 96 -8.92 4.46 -6.56
C VAL A 96 -7.74 4.82 -7.47
N ASN A 97 -6.52 4.74 -6.94
CA ASN A 97 -5.28 5.12 -7.65
C ASN A 97 -5.26 6.57 -8.17
N SER A 98 -6.02 7.48 -7.55
CA SER A 98 -6.09 8.90 -7.93
C SER A 98 -5.34 9.84 -6.97
N ASP A 99 -4.40 9.31 -6.18
CA ASP A 99 -3.71 10.02 -5.08
C ASP A 99 -4.64 10.66 -4.02
N ASN A 100 -5.90 10.19 -3.95
CA ASN A 100 -6.86 10.73 -3.00
C ASN A 100 -6.59 10.16 -1.59
N PRO A 101 -6.35 10.98 -0.55
CA PRO A 101 -6.01 10.48 0.77
C PRO A 101 -7.15 9.75 1.48
N THR A 102 -8.37 9.84 0.95
CA THR A 102 -9.56 9.16 1.51
C THR A 102 -9.81 7.79 0.94
N VAL A 103 -9.07 7.37 -0.09
CA VAL A 103 -9.07 6.00 -0.63
C VAL A 103 -7.65 5.50 -0.65
N VAL A 104 -7.35 4.52 0.19
CA VAL A 104 -5.98 4.08 0.44
C VAL A 104 -5.79 2.64 -0.01
N GLU A 105 -4.68 2.39 -0.70
CA GLU A 105 -4.19 1.03 -0.94
C GLU A 105 -3.79 0.42 0.41
N ILE A 106 -4.30 -0.77 0.72
CA ILE A 106 -4.01 -1.47 1.98
C ILE A 106 -3.13 -2.70 1.75
N TRP A 107 -3.31 -3.39 0.64
CA TRP A 107 -2.63 -4.66 0.36
C TRP A 107 -2.44 -4.85 -1.13
N ASN A 108 -1.21 -5.11 -1.55
CA ASN A 108 -0.87 -5.51 -2.92
C ASN A 108 -0.51 -7.00 -2.95
N LEU A 109 -1.12 -7.76 -3.87
CA LEU A 109 -0.84 -9.17 -4.15
C LEU A 109 -0.22 -9.27 -5.55
N VAL A 110 1.08 -9.52 -5.60
CA VAL A 110 1.86 -9.63 -6.83
C VAL A 110 1.95 -11.08 -7.27
N PHE A 111 1.55 -11.35 -8.50
CA PHE A 111 1.61 -12.66 -9.13
C PHE A 111 2.90 -12.78 -9.92
N MET A 112 3.96 -13.20 -9.24
CA MET A 112 5.29 -13.33 -9.83
C MET A 112 5.31 -14.45 -10.86
N GLN A 113 5.23 -14.05 -12.14
CA GLN A 113 5.14 -14.96 -13.28
C GLN A 113 6.17 -14.65 -14.38
N PHE A 114 6.86 -13.51 -14.28
CA PHE A 114 7.86 -13.08 -15.24
C PHE A 114 9.18 -12.68 -14.58
N SER A 115 10.22 -12.58 -15.41
CA SER A 115 11.49 -11.94 -15.07
C SER A 115 11.87 -10.99 -16.18
N ARG A 116 12.26 -9.77 -15.80
CA ARG A 116 12.81 -8.75 -16.71
C ARG A 116 14.34 -8.82 -16.73
N ASP A 117 14.92 -8.92 -17.92
CA ASP A 117 16.36 -8.85 -18.10
C ASP A 117 16.86 -7.41 -18.30
N ILE A 118 18.18 -7.22 -18.35
CA ILE A 118 18.81 -5.89 -18.52
C ILE A 118 18.50 -5.22 -19.86
N SER A 119 18.03 -5.98 -20.85
CA SER A 119 17.56 -5.44 -22.13
C SER A 119 16.09 -5.00 -22.08
N GLY A 120 15.43 -5.17 -20.93
CA GLY A 120 14.02 -4.89 -20.73
C GLY A 120 13.08 -6.00 -21.19
N ARG A 121 13.62 -7.15 -21.66
CA ARG A 121 12.82 -8.27 -22.15
C ARG A 121 12.19 -9.02 -20.99
N ILE A 122 10.90 -9.31 -21.13
CA ILE A 122 10.10 -10.07 -20.16
C ILE A 122 10.04 -11.53 -20.60
N SER A 123 10.36 -12.44 -19.70
CA SER A 123 10.34 -13.89 -19.92
C SER A 123 9.61 -14.60 -18.79
N SER A 124 8.88 -15.68 -19.10
CA SER A 124 8.14 -16.44 -18.08
C SER A 124 9.07 -17.13 -17.09
N LEU A 125 8.68 -17.12 -15.81
CA LEU A 125 9.35 -17.89 -14.78
C LEU A 125 8.96 -19.37 -14.87
N PRO A 126 9.89 -20.30 -14.52
CA PRO A 126 9.58 -21.73 -14.47
C PRO A 126 8.63 -22.09 -13.31
N THR A 127 8.58 -21.26 -12.27
CA THR A 127 7.75 -21.43 -11.09
C THR A 127 7.05 -20.11 -10.79
N LEU A 128 5.77 -20.19 -10.42
CA LEU A 128 4.94 -19.05 -10.05
C LEU A 128 5.01 -18.82 -8.54
N TYR A 129 5.11 -17.57 -8.13
CA TYR A 129 5.13 -17.19 -6.72
C TYR A 129 4.11 -16.09 -6.45
N ILE A 130 3.73 -15.95 -5.19
CA ILE A 130 2.95 -14.81 -4.70
C ILE A 130 3.87 -14.02 -3.80
N ASP A 131 4.04 -12.74 -4.11
CA ASP A 131 4.60 -11.77 -3.20
C ASP A 131 3.48 -10.84 -2.75
N CYS A 132 3.40 -10.53 -1.46
CA CYS A 132 2.33 -9.70 -0.94
C CYS A 132 2.85 -8.66 0.05
N GLY A 133 2.45 -7.42 -0.15
CA GLY A 133 2.82 -6.29 0.69
C GLY A 133 1.58 -5.65 1.29
N MET A 134 1.47 -5.63 2.62
CA MET A 134 0.38 -4.98 3.33
C MET A 134 0.92 -3.88 4.23
N GLY A 135 0.38 -2.67 4.11
CA GLY A 135 0.79 -1.54 4.94
C GLY A 135 0.25 -1.68 6.36
N PHE A 136 1.09 -2.13 7.30
CA PHE A 136 0.66 -2.39 8.68
C PHE A 136 0.05 -1.14 9.35
N GLU A 137 0.71 0.01 9.23
CA GLU A 137 0.23 1.28 9.77
C GLU A 137 -1.14 1.70 9.20
N ARG A 138 -1.35 1.47 7.91
CA ARG A 138 -2.63 1.76 7.23
C ARG A 138 -3.72 0.82 7.75
N LEU A 139 -3.42 -0.48 7.84
CA LEU A 139 -4.34 -1.48 8.35
C LEU A 139 -4.77 -1.18 9.79
N VAL A 140 -3.82 -0.84 10.67
CA VAL A 140 -4.11 -0.50 12.06
C VAL A 140 -5.05 0.72 12.14
N SER A 141 -4.83 1.75 11.32
CA SER A 141 -5.73 2.91 11.28
C SER A 141 -7.15 2.53 10.88
N ILE A 142 -7.32 1.63 9.91
CA ILE A 142 -8.62 1.17 9.45
C ILE A 142 -9.34 0.35 10.53
N VAL A 143 -8.62 -0.59 11.17
CA VAL A 143 -9.17 -1.43 12.24
C VAL A 143 -9.57 -0.58 13.46
N GLN A 144 -8.84 0.49 13.75
CA GLN A 144 -9.18 1.44 14.82
C GLN A 144 -10.26 2.47 14.41
N GLY A 145 -10.72 2.47 13.16
CA GLY A 145 -11.71 3.44 12.67
C GLY A 145 -11.17 4.87 12.54
N LEU A 146 -9.87 5.02 12.33
CA LEU A 146 -9.17 6.29 12.20
C LEU A 146 -8.93 6.64 10.72
N HIS A 147 -8.74 7.93 10.45
CA HIS A 147 -8.51 8.44 9.08
C HIS A 147 -7.02 8.63 8.74
N SER A 148 -6.12 8.36 9.69
CA SER A 148 -4.68 8.59 9.54
C SER A 148 -3.89 7.56 10.35
N ALA A 149 -2.85 7.01 9.74
CA ALA A 149 -1.88 6.15 10.40
C ALA A 149 -1.24 6.83 11.62
N TYR A 150 -1.02 8.15 11.56
CA TYR A 150 -0.38 8.91 12.64
C TYR A 150 -1.25 9.11 13.89
N ASP A 151 -2.53 8.82 13.78
CA ASP A 151 -3.48 8.97 14.88
C ASP A 151 -3.64 7.65 15.66
N THR A 152 -2.95 6.59 15.21
CA THR A 152 -2.95 5.27 15.86
C THR A 152 -2.07 5.26 17.10
N ASP A 153 -2.25 4.24 17.93
CA ASP A 153 -1.38 3.90 19.05
C ASP A 153 0.08 3.65 18.67
N LEU A 154 0.39 3.39 17.39
CA LEU A 154 1.77 3.29 16.89
C LEU A 154 2.51 4.64 16.92
N PHE A 155 1.79 5.76 16.73
CA PHE A 155 2.40 7.08 16.55
C PHE A 155 2.07 8.07 17.66
N LEU A 156 0.90 7.98 18.28
CA LEU A 156 0.51 8.89 19.37
C LEU A 156 1.53 8.97 20.52
N PRO A 157 2.20 7.88 20.96
CA PRO A 157 3.27 7.98 21.95
C PRO A 157 4.45 8.84 21.48
N LEU A 158 4.83 8.74 20.19
CA LEU A 158 5.89 9.56 19.61
C LEU A 158 5.48 11.03 19.55
N MET A 159 4.23 11.32 19.15
CA MET A 159 3.72 12.70 19.12
C MET A 159 3.81 13.36 20.50
N LYS A 160 3.46 12.63 21.58
CA LYS A 160 3.59 13.13 22.96
C LYS A 160 5.04 13.42 23.34
N ILE A 161 5.98 12.58 22.93
CA ILE A 161 7.41 12.79 23.20
C ILE A 161 7.92 14.02 22.43
N ILE A 162 7.58 14.14 21.15
CA ILE A 162 7.95 15.29 20.31
C ILE A 162 7.42 16.58 20.94
N HIS A 163 6.17 16.60 21.39
CA HIS A 163 5.57 17.74 22.07
C HIS A 163 6.37 18.14 23.31
N LYS A 164 6.67 17.16 24.19
CA LYS A 164 7.44 17.37 25.42
C LYS A 164 8.85 17.94 25.15
N CYS A 165 9.50 17.51 24.08
CA CYS A 165 10.85 17.93 23.73
C CYS A 165 10.89 19.29 23.02
N SER A 166 9.95 19.55 22.11
CA SER A 166 9.95 20.74 21.25
C SER A 166 9.25 21.95 21.88
N LYS A 167 8.34 21.74 22.84
CA LYS A 167 7.52 22.79 23.49
C LYS A 167 6.69 23.64 22.52
N VAL A 168 6.38 23.13 21.32
CA VAL A 168 5.42 23.74 20.39
C VAL A 168 4.01 23.25 20.70
N GLY A 169 2.99 23.78 20.02
CA GLY A 169 1.60 23.31 20.17
C GLY A 169 1.44 21.79 20.00
N GLU A 170 0.40 21.22 20.58
CA GLU A 170 0.10 19.78 20.47
C GLU A 170 -0.24 19.38 19.02
N TYR A 171 -0.03 18.10 18.71
CA TYR A 171 -0.43 17.52 17.43
C TYR A 171 -1.96 17.50 17.31
N GLY A 172 -2.48 18.14 16.27
CA GLY A 172 -3.91 18.35 16.05
C GLY A 172 -4.59 17.32 15.15
N GLY A 173 -3.86 16.40 14.53
CA GLY A 173 -4.44 15.36 13.66
C GLY A 173 -4.94 15.87 12.30
N GLN A 174 -4.62 17.11 11.90
CA GLN A 174 -5.21 17.73 10.71
C GLN A 174 -4.65 17.11 9.43
N LEU A 175 -5.53 16.60 8.55
CA LEU A 175 -5.13 16.06 7.24
C LEU A 175 -4.70 17.20 6.31
N LYS A 176 -3.78 16.88 5.38
CA LYS A 176 -3.14 17.85 4.47
C LYS A 176 -4.13 18.75 3.71
N ASP A 177 -5.30 18.22 3.36
CA ASP A 177 -6.23 18.91 2.46
C ASP A 177 -7.30 19.75 3.18
N ILE A 178 -7.45 19.62 4.51
CA ILE A 178 -8.57 20.26 5.22
C ILE A 178 -8.13 21.46 6.07
N ASN A 179 -6.87 21.55 6.50
CA ASN A 179 -6.23 22.72 7.13
C ASN A 179 -4.88 22.24 7.68
N SER A 180 -3.90 21.89 6.83
CA SER A 180 -2.62 21.40 7.36
C SER A 180 -1.91 22.51 8.14
N SER A 181 -1.91 22.39 9.46
CA SER A 181 -0.95 23.12 10.28
C SER A 181 0.46 22.66 9.91
N LYS A 182 1.37 23.62 9.68
CA LYS A 182 2.80 23.32 9.49
C LYS A 182 3.36 22.52 10.67
N THR A 183 2.78 22.71 11.85
CA THR A 183 3.11 21.97 13.06
C THR A 183 2.78 20.49 12.94
N ASP A 184 1.57 20.12 12.51
CA ASP A 184 1.17 18.71 12.36
C ASP A 184 2.01 17.99 11.30
N THR A 185 2.38 18.71 10.24
CA THR A 185 3.31 18.17 9.23
C THR A 185 4.69 17.91 9.82
N ALA A 186 5.21 18.83 10.64
CA ALA A 186 6.49 18.65 11.32
C ALA A 186 6.45 17.46 12.32
N TYR A 187 5.36 17.27 13.06
CA TYR A 187 5.18 16.11 13.94
C TYR A 187 5.30 14.79 13.16
N ARG A 188 4.59 14.67 12.04
CA ARG A 188 4.62 13.48 11.17
C ARG A 188 6.03 13.21 10.63
N ILE A 189 6.69 14.25 10.12
CA ILE A 189 8.06 14.18 9.59
C ILE A 189 9.03 13.68 10.68
N ILE A 190 8.99 14.28 11.88
CA ILE A 190 9.90 13.90 12.97
C ILE A 190 9.60 12.46 13.44
N ALA A 191 8.34 12.08 13.57
CA ALA A 191 7.97 10.73 14.01
C ALA A 191 8.46 9.66 13.02
N ASP A 192 8.30 9.88 11.72
CA ASP A 192 8.77 8.97 10.68
C ASP A 192 10.29 8.87 10.65
N HIS A 193 10.98 10.02 10.65
CA HIS A 193 12.45 10.03 10.66
C HIS A 193 13.03 9.40 11.92
N LEU A 194 12.40 9.59 13.09
CA LEU A 194 12.86 8.97 14.32
C LEU A 194 12.76 7.44 14.25
N ARG A 195 11.63 6.90 13.76
CA ARG A 195 11.48 5.45 13.56
C ARG A 195 12.52 4.91 12.57
N ALA A 196 12.67 5.57 11.43
CA ALA A 196 13.63 5.17 10.40
C ALA A 196 15.07 5.20 10.93
N ALA A 197 15.47 6.28 11.62
CA ALA A 197 16.81 6.42 12.19
C ALA A 197 17.08 5.35 13.25
N CYS A 198 16.14 5.08 14.16
CA CYS A 198 16.29 4.05 15.18
C CYS A 198 16.46 2.65 14.57
N ILE A 199 15.67 2.30 13.55
CA ILE A 199 15.78 1.01 12.85
C ILE A 199 17.12 0.93 12.12
N MET A 200 17.48 1.94 11.33
CA MET A 200 18.75 1.98 10.60
C MET A 200 19.96 1.81 11.53
N ILE A 201 20.00 2.54 12.65
CA ILE A 201 21.09 2.43 13.63
C ILE A 201 21.12 1.04 14.27
N SER A 202 19.95 0.47 14.59
CA SER A 202 19.84 -0.86 15.18
C SER A 202 20.29 -1.97 14.21
N ASP A 203 20.08 -1.77 12.90
CA ASP A 203 20.57 -2.63 11.83
C ASP A 203 22.07 -2.40 11.50
N GLY A 204 22.75 -1.55 12.25
CA GLY A 204 24.19 -1.29 12.14
C GLY A 204 24.57 -0.23 11.09
N VAL A 205 23.60 0.50 10.53
CA VAL A 205 23.89 1.64 9.66
C VAL A 205 24.37 2.82 10.49
N GLN A 206 25.61 3.25 10.24
CA GLN A 206 26.16 4.46 10.85
C GLN A 206 25.96 5.66 9.93
N PRO A 207 25.54 6.83 10.46
CA PRO A 207 25.53 8.07 9.71
C PRO A 207 26.91 8.38 9.13
N GLY A 208 26.98 8.79 7.87
CA GLY A 208 28.25 9.04 7.19
C GLY A 208 28.08 9.63 5.80
N SER A 209 29.13 10.22 5.24
CA SER A 209 29.04 10.99 3.99
C SER A 209 28.97 10.16 2.69
N ARG A 210 28.78 8.84 2.76
CA ARG A 210 28.74 7.94 1.58
C ARG A 210 27.72 6.80 1.74
N ASN A 211 27.13 6.38 0.61
CA ASN A 211 26.24 5.22 0.49
C ASN A 211 25.06 5.26 1.49
N ARG A 212 24.76 4.15 2.18
CA ARG A 212 23.68 4.04 3.17
C ARG A 212 23.83 5.03 4.35
N GLY A 213 25.06 5.51 4.61
CA GLY A 213 25.32 6.55 5.60
C GLY A 213 24.74 7.92 5.22
N LEU A 214 24.64 8.23 3.92
CA LEU A 214 24.14 9.53 3.43
C LEU A 214 22.61 9.64 3.63
N VAL A 215 21.90 8.51 3.47
CA VAL A 215 20.44 8.43 3.66
C VAL A 215 20.05 8.49 5.13
N SER A 216 20.96 8.13 6.04
CA SER A 216 20.76 8.17 7.49
C SER A 216 21.29 9.45 8.16
N SER A 217 21.89 10.37 7.40
CA SER A 217 22.45 11.65 7.89
C SER A 217 21.48 12.81 7.76
#